data_AF-A0A382WSC9-F1
#
_entry.id   AF-A0A382WSC9-F1
#
_cell.length_a   1.000
_cell.length_b   1.000
_cell.length_c   1.000
_cell.angle_alpha   90.00
_cell.angle_beta   90.00
_cell.angle_gamma   90.00
#
_symmetry.space_group_name_H-M   'P 1'
#
loop_
_entity.id
_entity.type
_entity.pdbx_description
1 polymer ?
#
loop_
_entity_poly.entity_id
_entity_poly.type
_entity_poly.pdbx_seq_one_letter_code
_entity_poly.pdbx_strand_id
1 'polypeptide(L)'
;TGPTMTITSSTADTGATTGTAAFALTFTSNEATSDFAAADITASSCTLGTFAANSSTVYTDTCTPADGATASVVVAAETFNDALGNDNSVSNTYSWTYDGTGPTMTITSSTADTGATTATAAFALTFTSNEATTDFIADDITANSCTLSSLTGSSSTVYTATCTPADGATASVLVAASTFNDAVGNDNSVSNTYSWTYDGTGPTMTITSSTVSSGASTTTAAVALTFTSNEATSNFAQADITESGCSLGSFGTTSSTIYTDTCTVSADGAASVLV
;
A
#
# COMPACT_ATOMS: atom_id res chain seq x y z
N THR A 1 -53.64 21.09 -20.85
CA THR A 1 -52.34 21.28 -20.17
C THR A 1 -51.41 20.30 -20.83
N GLY A 2 -50.17 20.70 -21.11
CA GLY A 2 -49.24 19.74 -21.69
C GLY A 2 -48.75 18.71 -20.67
N PRO A 3 -48.14 17.62 -21.15
CA PRO A 3 -47.63 16.57 -20.30
C PRO A 3 -46.46 17.07 -19.43
N THR A 4 -46.33 16.49 -18.24
CA THR A 4 -45.15 16.61 -17.37
C THR A 4 -44.43 15.27 -17.35
N MET A 5 -43.12 15.28 -17.10
CA MET A 5 -42.31 14.08 -16.99
C MET A 5 -41.61 14.03 -15.64
N THR A 6 -41.68 12.88 -14.97
CA THR A 6 -40.91 12.58 -13.75
C THR A 6 -39.92 11.48 -14.03
N ILE A 7 -38.65 11.72 -13.72
CA ILE A 7 -37.56 10.76 -13.85
C ILE A 7 -37.28 10.14 -12.49
N THR A 8 -37.25 8.81 -12.41
CA THR A 8 -36.90 8.04 -11.22
C THR A 8 -35.95 6.89 -11.55
N SER A 9 -35.34 6.30 -10.53
CA SER A 9 -34.61 5.04 -10.63
C SER A 9 -34.93 4.14 -9.45
N SER A 10 -34.96 2.82 -9.68
CA SER A 10 -34.99 1.83 -8.60
C SER A 10 -33.59 1.48 -8.08
N THR A 11 -32.53 1.95 -8.75
CA THR A 11 -31.13 1.64 -8.37
C THR A 11 -30.67 2.47 -7.17
N ALA A 12 -30.86 3.79 -7.23
CA ALA A 12 -30.54 4.71 -6.13
C ALA A 12 -31.24 6.05 -6.34
N ASP A 13 -31.47 6.80 -5.27
CA ASP A 13 -32.05 8.15 -5.33
C ASP A 13 -31.13 9.17 -6.03
N THR A 14 -31.72 10.28 -6.49
CA THR A 14 -30.95 11.37 -7.11
C THR A 14 -29.91 11.94 -6.13
N GLY A 15 -28.70 12.17 -6.62
CA GLY A 15 -27.54 12.63 -5.87
C GLY A 15 -26.69 11.52 -5.24
N ALA A 16 -27.08 10.24 -5.35
CA ALA A 16 -26.32 9.12 -4.80
C ALA A 16 -25.01 8.85 -5.57
N THR A 17 -24.08 8.16 -4.91
CA THR A 17 -22.94 7.48 -5.54
C THR A 17 -23.22 5.98 -5.59
N THR A 18 -22.92 5.32 -6.70
CA THR A 18 -23.21 3.88 -6.87
C THR A 18 -22.12 3.17 -7.67
N GLY A 19 -21.91 1.88 -7.41
CA GLY A 19 -21.11 0.99 -8.27
C GLY A 19 -21.86 0.41 -9.46
N THR A 20 -23.00 0.98 -9.85
CA THR A 20 -23.80 0.47 -10.98
C THR A 20 -23.41 1.16 -12.29
N ALA A 21 -22.69 0.45 -13.16
CA ALA A 21 -22.22 0.98 -14.44
C ALA A 21 -23.35 1.37 -15.40
N ALA A 22 -24.37 0.52 -15.56
CA ALA A 22 -25.53 0.79 -16.41
C ALA A 22 -26.72 1.19 -15.53
N PHE A 23 -26.89 2.49 -15.32
CA PHE A 23 -27.90 3.01 -14.40
C PHE A 23 -29.28 3.07 -15.09
N ALA A 24 -30.26 2.35 -14.56
CA ALA A 24 -31.60 2.28 -15.14
C ALA A 24 -32.45 3.49 -14.71
N LEU A 25 -33.15 4.10 -15.67
CA LEU A 25 -34.04 5.24 -15.47
C LEU A 25 -35.45 4.90 -15.95
N THR A 26 -36.45 5.37 -15.20
CA THR A 26 -37.85 5.34 -15.58
C THR A 26 -38.36 6.76 -15.75
N PHE A 27 -38.99 7.03 -16.88
CA PHE A 27 -39.61 8.30 -17.23
C PHE A 27 -41.11 8.09 -17.20
N THR A 28 -41.80 8.77 -16.28
CA THR A 28 -43.25 8.66 -16.11
C THR A 28 -43.91 9.98 -16.44
N SER A 29 -44.78 9.98 -17.44
CA SER A 29 -45.62 11.12 -17.76
C SER A 29 -46.94 11.09 -17.00
N ASN A 30 -47.47 12.27 -16.66
CA ASN A 30 -48.78 12.40 -16.01
C ASN A 30 -49.97 12.11 -16.94
N GLU A 31 -49.74 12.06 -18.26
CA GLU A 31 -50.75 11.74 -19.28
C GLU A 31 -50.10 11.07 -20.50
N ALA A 32 -50.92 10.62 -21.46
CA ALA A 32 -50.44 9.93 -22.65
C ALA A 32 -49.69 10.90 -23.59
N THR A 33 -48.48 10.53 -24.00
CA THR A 33 -47.67 11.31 -24.95
C THR A 33 -47.81 10.75 -26.37
N SER A 34 -47.66 11.61 -27.38
CA SER A 34 -47.76 11.22 -28.80
C SER A 34 -46.42 10.83 -29.42
N ASP A 35 -45.35 11.49 -29.00
CA ASP A 35 -44.06 11.46 -29.71
C ASP A 35 -42.81 11.41 -28.83
N PHE A 36 -42.95 11.22 -27.50
CA PHE A 36 -41.79 11.08 -26.61
C PHE A 36 -40.87 9.93 -27.05
N ALA A 37 -39.60 10.27 -27.29
CA ALA A 37 -38.58 9.38 -27.83
C ALA A 37 -37.21 9.66 -27.19
N ALA A 38 -36.23 8.81 -27.50
CA ALA A 38 -34.86 8.92 -27.00
C ALA A 38 -34.20 10.30 -27.27
N ALA A 39 -34.57 10.96 -28.37
CA ALA A 39 -34.02 12.26 -28.76
C ALA A 39 -34.46 13.41 -27.83
N ASP A 40 -35.54 13.23 -27.07
CA ASP A 40 -36.05 14.23 -26.13
C ASP A 40 -35.33 14.19 -24.78
N ILE A 41 -34.55 13.13 -24.55
CA ILE A 41 -33.78 12.92 -23.34
C ILE A 41 -32.41 13.58 -23.51
N THR A 42 -32.12 14.56 -22.67
CA THR A 42 -30.80 15.18 -22.59
C THR A 42 -30.00 14.54 -21.45
N ALA A 43 -28.89 13.89 -21.80
CA ALA A 43 -27.96 13.30 -20.85
C ALA A 43 -26.62 14.05 -20.82
N SER A 44 -25.99 14.11 -19.65
CA SER A 44 -24.64 14.62 -19.45
C SER A 44 -23.77 13.59 -18.74
N SER A 45 -22.50 13.52 -19.15
CA SER A 45 -21.49 12.61 -18.58
C SER A 45 -21.86 11.12 -18.59
N CYS A 46 -22.78 10.72 -19.47
CA CYS A 46 -23.10 9.33 -19.74
C CYS A 46 -23.55 9.12 -21.18
N THR A 47 -23.57 7.85 -21.59
CA THR A 47 -24.17 7.41 -22.86
C THR A 47 -25.52 6.77 -22.58
N LEU A 48 -26.57 7.26 -23.23
CA LEU A 48 -27.90 6.63 -23.21
C LEU A 48 -27.88 5.29 -23.96
N GLY A 49 -28.71 4.35 -23.53
CA GLY A 49 -28.73 2.99 -24.03
C GLY A 49 -29.99 2.70 -24.84
N THR A 50 -30.67 1.60 -24.49
CA THR A 50 -31.86 1.16 -25.22
C THR A 50 -33.10 1.80 -24.61
N PHE A 51 -33.59 2.84 -25.27
CA PHE A 51 -34.90 3.42 -25.01
C PHE A 51 -36.01 2.39 -25.26
N ALA A 52 -36.96 2.29 -24.34
CA ALA A 52 -38.15 1.48 -24.47
C ALA A 52 -39.40 2.24 -24.05
N ALA A 53 -40.41 2.25 -24.92
CA ALA A 53 -41.76 2.72 -24.61
C ALA A 53 -42.59 1.55 -24.06
N ASN A 54 -42.70 1.47 -22.73
CA ASN A 54 -43.44 0.40 -22.06
C ASN A 54 -44.95 0.65 -22.10
N SER A 55 -45.36 1.92 -22.14
CA SER A 55 -46.73 2.37 -22.39
C SER A 55 -46.72 3.82 -22.91
N SER A 56 -47.88 4.41 -23.17
CA SER A 56 -48.00 5.83 -23.54
C SER A 56 -47.65 6.81 -22.41
N THR A 57 -47.40 6.32 -21.19
CA THR A 57 -47.07 7.15 -20.03
C THR A 57 -45.80 6.70 -19.30
N VAL A 58 -45.19 5.57 -19.69
CA VAL A 58 -44.04 4.99 -18.99
C VAL A 58 -42.99 4.54 -20.01
N TYR A 59 -41.79 5.09 -19.84
CA TYR A 59 -40.64 4.84 -20.69
C TYR A 59 -39.43 4.49 -19.83
N THR A 60 -38.49 3.76 -20.40
CA THR A 60 -37.25 3.39 -19.71
C THR A 60 -36.07 3.60 -20.63
N ASP A 61 -34.94 3.95 -20.04
CA ASP A 61 -33.64 3.96 -20.70
C ASP A 61 -32.55 3.63 -19.66
N THR A 62 -31.34 3.38 -20.12
CA THR A 62 -30.15 3.24 -19.29
C THR A 62 -29.17 4.36 -19.59
N CYS A 63 -28.44 4.83 -18.59
CA CYS A 63 -27.38 5.82 -18.77
C CYS A 63 -26.09 5.26 -18.18
N THR A 64 -25.07 5.13 -19.02
CA THR A 64 -23.76 4.53 -18.68
C THR A 64 -22.70 5.61 -18.59
N PRO A 65 -22.38 6.11 -17.38
CA PRO A 65 -21.27 7.04 -17.16
C PRO A 65 -19.89 6.38 -17.29
N ALA A 66 -18.87 7.20 -17.52
CA ALA A 66 -17.49 6.81 -17.25
C ALA A 66 -17.25 6.77 -15.73
N ASP A 67 -16.24 6.01 -15.30
CA ASP A 67 -15.90 5.92 -13.88
C ASP A 67 -15.53 7.28 -13.27
N GLY A 68 -15.99 7.53 -12.04
CA GLY A 68 -15.86 8.79 -11.31
C GLY A 68 -16.73 9.93 -11.85
N ALA A 69 -17.51 9.73 -12.91
CA ALA A 69 -18.31 10.78 -13.51
C ALA A 69 -19.66 10.96 -12.78
N THR A 70 -20.03 12.22 -12.54
CA THR A 70 -21.39 12.58 -12.14
C THR A 70 -22.27 12.73 -13.38
N ALA A 71 -23.11 11.73 -13.63
CA ALA A 71 -24.10 11.75 -14.69
C ALA A 71 -25.33 12.55 -14.30
N SER A 72 -26.00 13.11 -15.30
CA SER A 72 -27.34 13.66 -15.13
C SER A 72 -28.20 13.49 -16.36
N VAL A 73 -29.52 13.39 -16.14
CA VAL A 73 -30.54 13.28 -17.18
C VAL A 73 -31.69 14.23 -16.90
N VAL A 74 -32.17 14.88 -17.95
CA VAL A 74 -33.32 15.80 -17.92
C VAL A 74 -34.08 15.70 -19.24
N VAL A 75 -35.39 15.95 -19.21
CA VAL A 75 -36.20 16.17 -20.40
C VAL A 75 -36.55 17.66 -20.47
N ALA A 76 -36.10 18.33 -21.52
CA ALA A 76 -36.32 19.76 -21.72
C ALA A 76 -37.78 20.06 -22.07
N ALA A 77 -38.21 21.31 -21.85
CA ALA A 77 -39.55 21.75 -22.29
C ALA A 77 -39.64 21.74 -23.83
N GLU A 78 -40.87 21.61 -24.34
CA GLU A 78 -41.16 21.70 -25.79
C GLU A 78 -40.41 20.67 -26.64
N THR A 79 -40.16 19.48 -26.09
CA THR A 79 -39.52 18.36 -26.81
C THR A 79 -40.51 17.29 -27.25
N PHE A 80 -41.61 17.12 -26.52
CA PHE A 80 -42.70 16.19 -26.87
C PHE A 80 -44.07 16.77 -26.50
N ASN A 81 -45.13 16.20 -27.07
CA ASN A 81 -46.51 16.68 -26.90
C ASN A 81 -47.53 15.55 -26.62
N ASP A 82 -48.73 15.97 -26.22
CA ASP A 82 -49.91 15.09 -26.12
C ASP A 82 -50.64 14.94 -27.47
N ALA A 83 -51.76 14.21 -27.49
CA ALA A 83 -52.55 14.01 -28.72
C ALA A 83 -53.23 15.29 -29.25
N LEU A 84 -53.31 16.34 -28.43
CA LEU A 84 -53.89 17.64 -28.78
C LEU A 84 -52.81 18.67 -29.19
N GLY A 85 -51.53 18.28 -29.17
CA GLY A 85 -50.41 19.14 -29.52
C GLY A 85 -49.99 20.11 -28.41
N ASN A 86 -50.34 19.85 -27.15
CA ASN A 86 -49.81 20.64 -26.03
C ASN A 86 -48.40 20.15 -25.69
N ASP A 87 -47.42 21.06 -25.73
CA ASP A 87 -46.02 20.79 -25.43
C ASP A 87 -45.76 20.53 -23.94
N ASN A 88 -44.76 19.69 -23.66
CA ASN A 88 -44.37 19.35 -22.30
C ASN A 88 -43.66 20.50 -21.55
N SER A 89 -43.75 20.47 -20.21
CA SER A 89 -42.84 21.24 -19.35
C SER A 89 -41.56 20.47 -19.05
N VAL A 90 -40.52 21.18 -18.60
CA VAL A 90 -39.26 20.57 -18.12
C VAL A 90 -39.52 19.55 -17.00
N SER A 91 -38.76 18.45 -16.99
CA SER A 91 -38.79 17.43 -15.91
C SER A 91 -37.97 17.84 -14.69
N ASN A 92 -37.95 16.99 -13.66
CA ASN A 92 -36.83 17.02 -12.70
C ASN A 92 -35.52 16.64 -13.40
N THR A 93 -34.40 17.12 -12.87
CA THR A 93 -33.07 16.58 -13.19
C THR A 93 -32.80 15.38 -12.28
N TYR A 94 -32.40 14.25 -12.86
CA TYR A 94 -31.92 13.10 -12.12
C TYR A 94 -30.40 13.02 -12.24
N SER A 95 -29.67 12.94 -11.13
CA SER A 95 -28.21 12.85 -11.14
C SER A 95 -27.69 11.77 -10.21
N TRP A 96 -26.52 11.22 -10.51
CA TRP A 96 -25.79 10.28 -9.66
C TRP A 96 -24.31 10.28 -10.05
N THR A 97 -23.45 9.78 -9.17
CA THR A 97 -22.03 9.52 -9.48
C THR A 97 -21.82 8.03 -9.62
N TYR A 98 -21.12 7.62 -10.67
CA TYR A 98 -20.67 6.24 -10.81
C TYR A 98 -19.27 6.10 -10.22
N ASP A 99 -19.13 5.11 -9.35
CA ASP A 99 -17.89 4.76 -8.68
C ASP A 99 -17.68 3.25 -8.86
N GLY A 100 -16.90 2.89 -9.87
CA GLY A 100 -16.59 1.51 -10.25
C GLY A 100 -15.12 1.16 -10.06
N THR A 101 -14.33 2.02 -9.41
CA THR A 101 -12.96 1.72 -9.01
C THR A 101 -12.96 1.42 -7.53
N GLY A 102 -12.39 0.28 -7.15
CA GLY A 102 -12.20 -0.04 -5.74
C GLY A 102 -10.86 0.42 -5.19
N PRO A 103 -10.69 0.29 -3.86
CA PRO A 103 -9.52 0.82 -3.20
C PRO A 103 -8.20 0.15 -3.64
N THR A 104 -7.12 0.89 -3.46
CA THR A 104 -5.73 0.45 -3.60
C THR A 104 -5.02 0.79 -2.32
N MET A 105 -4.05 -0.01 -1.89
CA MET A 105 -3.29 0.26 -0.68
C MET A 105 -1.81 0.46 -1.01
N THR A 106 -1.21 1.52 -0.46
CA THR A 106 0.23 1.75 -0.49
C THR A 106 0.81 1.59 0.91
N ILE A 107 1.79 0.71 1.07
CA ILE A 107 2.49 0.44 2.34
C ILE A 107 3.85 1.13 2.31
N THR A 108 4.12 1.95 3.32
CA THR A 108 5.40 2.68 3.50
C THR A 108 5.88 2.62 4.94
N SER A 109 7.15 2.96 5.15
CA SER A 109 7.71 3.26 6.48
C SER A 109 8.67 4.43 6.38
N SER A 110 8.77 5.20 7.47
CA SER A 110 9.81 6.22 7.62
C SER A 110 11.10 5.67 8.25
N THR A 111 11.11 4.41 8.67
CA THR A 111 12.26 3.77 9.33
C THR A 111 13.39 3.47 8.35
N ALA A 112 13.06 2.88 7.20
CA ALA A 112 13.99 2.63 6.09
C ALA A 112 13.21 2.43 4.78
N ASP A 113 13.90 2.22 3.67
CA ASP A 113 13.28 1.80 2.42
C ASP A 113 13.01 0.28 2.42
N THR A 114 12.08 -0.16 1.57
CA THR A 114 11.81 -1.60 1.38
C THR A 114 13.07 -2.33 0.86
N GLY A 115 13.32 -3.53 1.38
CA GLY A 115 14.50 -4.34 1.09
C GLY A 115 15.73 -4.03 1.95
N ALA A 116 15.64 -3.06 2.88
CA ALA A 116 16.76 -2.73 3.76
C ALA A 116 17.06 -3.83 4.80
N THR A 117 18.32 -3.89 5.23
CA THR A 117 18.74 -4.61 6.45
C THR A 117 19.10 -3.58 7.51
N THR A 118 18.54 -3.71 8.72
CA THR A 118 18.70 -2.69 9.77
C THR A 118 18.75 -3.31 11.17
N ALA A 119 19.39 -2.60 12.11
CA ALA A 119 19.33 -2.93 13.55
C ALA A 119 18.05 -2.47 14.26
N THR A 120 17.07 -1.94 13.52
CA THR A 120 15.79 -1.52 14.09
C THR A 120 14.81 -2.69 14.02
N ALA A 121 14.41 -3.20 15.19
CA ALA A 121 13.46 -4.31 15.27
C ALA A 121 12.07 -3.90 14.75
N ALA A 122 11.48 -2.85 15.29
CA ALA A 122 10.09 -2.49 15.02
C ALA A 122 9.96 -1.46 13.89
N PHE A 123 9.30 -1.83 12.78
CA PHE A 123 8.96 -0.89 11.72
C PHE A 123 7.54 -0.39 11.90
N ALA A 124 7.38 0.93 12.00
CA ALA A 124 6.09 1.58 11.88
C ALA A 124 5.70 1.63 10.40
N LEU A 125 4.64 0.92 10.05
CA LEU A 125 4.08 0.86 8.70
C LEU A 125 2.88 1.81 8.61
N THR A 126 2.84 2.58 7.53
CA THR A 126 1.71 3.40 7.13
C THR A 126 1.07 2.78 5.89
N PHE A 127 -0.22 2.52 5.99
CA PHE A 127 -1.07 2.01 4.92
C PHE A 127 -1.95 3.16 4.44
N THR A 128 -1.80 3.55 3.17
CA THR A 128 -2.54 4.65 2.56
C THR A 128 -3.40 4.13 1.43
N SER A 129 -4.72 4.30 1.58
CA SER A 129 -5.69 4.03 0.53
C SER A 129 -5.87 5.22 -0.40
N ASN A 130 -6.13 4.99 -1.70
CA ASN A 130 -6.51 6.06 -2.64
C ASN A 130 -7.91 6.64 -2.39
N GLU A 131 -8.75 5.91 -1.65
CA GLU A 131 -10.10 6.34 -1.29
C GLU A 131 -10.56 5.76 0.05
N ALA A 132 -11.73 6.22 0.50
CA ALA A 132 -12.27 5.82 1.79
C ALA A 132 -12.64 4.32 1.81
N THR A 133 -12.11 3.59 2.77
CA THR A 133 -12.47 2.18 3.01
C THR A 133 -13.56 2.09 4.08
N THR A 134 -14.38 1.04 4.04
CA THR A 134 -15.43 0.82 5.05
C THR A 134 -15.09 -0.26 6.06
N ASP A 135 -14.28 -1.25 5.68
CA ASP A 135 -14.05 -2.46 6.45
C ASP A 135 -12.57 -2.91 6.51
N PHE A 136 -11.61 -2.05 6.15
CA PHE A 136 -10.18 -2.40 6.28
C PHE A 136 -9.77 -2.61 7.75
N ILE A 137 -9.35 -3.84 8.06
CA ILE A 137 -8.96 -4.32 9.39
C ILE A 137 -7.62 -5.08 9.35
N ALA A 138 -7.12 -5.47 10.54
CA ALA A 138 -5.83 -6.16 10.65
C ALA A 138 -5.79 -7.52 9.94
N ASP A 139 -6.92 -8.22 9.85
CA ASP A 139 -7.01 -9.55 9.21
C ASP A 139 -6.82 -9.49 7.68
N ASP A 140 -6.98 -8.31 7.08
CA ASP A 140 -6.74 -8.08 5.65
C ASP A 140 -5.23 -7.99 5.32
N ILE A 141 -4.39 -7.85 6.36
CA ILE A 141 -2.95 -7.67 6.24
C ILE A 141 -2.25 -9.02 6.39
N THR A 142 -1.56 -9.45 5.33
CA THR A 142 -0.65 -10.59 5.39
C THR A 142 0.72 -10.13 5.87
N ALA A 143 1.11 -10.54 7.08
CA ALA A 143 2.41 -10.28 7.67
C ALA A 143 3.21 -11.60 7.83
N ASN A 144 4.36 -11.69 7.19
CA ASN A 144 5.26 -12.85 7.28
C ASN A 144 6.49 -12.52 8.13
N SER A 145 6.93 -13.49 8.93
CA SER A 145 8.14 -13.42 9.76
C SER A 145 8.17 -12.23 10.73
N CYS A 146 7.01 -11.66 11.07
CA CYS A 146 6.87 -10.64 12.09
C CYS A 146 5.53 -10.74 12.81
N THR A 147 5.44 -10.08 13.97
CA THR A 147 4.18 -9.86 14.67
C THR A 147 3.68 -8.45 14.37
N LEU A 148 2.46 -8.33 13.86
CA LEU A 148 1.79 -7.05 13.63
C LEU A 148 1.09 -6.58 14.92
N SER A 149 1.23 -5.30 15.27
CA SER A 149 0.45 -4.68 16.34
C SER A 149 -1.01 -4.48 15.94
N SER A 150 -1.83 -3.96 16.86
CA SER A 150 -3.16 -3.48 16.50
C SER A 150 -3.07 -2.41 15.40
N LEU A 151 -3.96 -2.53 14.40
CA LEU A 151 -4.14 -1.53 13.36
C LEU A 151 -4.88 -0.30 13.94
N THR A 152 -4.37 0.89 13.66
CA THR A 152 -4.99 2.16 14.08
C THR A 152 -5.24 3.04 12.85
N GLY A 153 -6.51 3.39 12.60
CA GLY A 153 -6.91 4.33 11.55
C GLY A 153 -6.87 5.78 12.03
N SER A 154 -6.19 6.66 11.30
CA SER A 154 -6.22 8.11 11.53
C SER A 154 -7.26 8.83 10.66
N SER A 155 -7.68 8.18 9.58
CA SER A 155 -8.77 8.59 8.67
C SER A 155 -9.37 7.35 8.01
N SER A 156 -10.37 7.51 7.14
CA SER A 156 -10.88 6.43 6.29
C SER A 156 -9.90 5.99 5.19
N THR A 157 -8.74 6.64 5.08
CA THR A 157 -7.74 6.39 4.02
C THR A 157 -6.34 6.13 4.57
N VAL A 158 -6.08 6.32 5.86
CA VAL A 158 -4.74 6.20 6.43
C VAL A 158 -4.78 5.40 7.72
N TYR A 159 -4.01 4.32 7.74
CA TYR A 159 -3.90 3.37 8.85
C TYR A 159 -2.43 3.14 9.20
N THR A 160 -2.18 2.77 10.44
CA THR A 160 -0.83 2.48 10.94
C THR A 160 -0.82 1.21 11.78
N ALA A 161 0.26 0.44 11.64
CA ALA A 161 0.57 -0.68 12.52
C ALA A 161 2.09 -0.85 12.59
N THR A 162 2.57 -1.50 13.63
CA THR A 162 3.98 -1.84 13.78
C THR A 162 4.18 -3.32 13.53
N CYS A 163 5.13 -3.70 12.69
CA CYS A 163 5.51 -5.10 12.48
C CYS A 163 6.91 -5.32 13.06
N THR A 164 7.02 -6.33 13.92
CA THR A 164 8.24 -6.65 14.68
C THR A 164 8.69 -8.09 14.36
N PRO A 165 9.74 -8.27 13.54
CA PRO A 165 10.37 -9.56 13.29
C PRO A 165 11.26 -10.01 14.46
N ALA A 166 11.57 -11.31 14.45
CA ALA A 166 12.66 -11.85 15.27
C ALA A 166 14.02 -11.48 14.65
N ASP A 167 15.09 -11.53 15.45
CA ASP A 167 16.44 -11.26 14.97
C ASP A 167 16.85 -12.22 13.84
N GLY A 168 17.50 -11.68 12.81
CA GLY A 168 17.88 -12.37 11.58
C GLY A 168 16.74 -12.69 10.61
N ALA A 169 15.48 -12.33 10.94
CA ALA A 169 14.34 -12.61 10.08
C ALA A 169 14.10 -11.51 9.04
N THR A 170 13.77 -11.92 7.82
CA THR A 170 13.25 -11.04 6.78
C THR A 170 11.73 -10.97 6.87
N ALA A 171 11.22 -9.83 7.35
CA ALA A 171 9.80 -9.51 7.41
C ALA A 171 9.26 -9.11 6.04
N SER A 172 7.99 -9.41 5.79
CA SER A 172 7.26 -8.86 4.65
C SER A 172 5.80 -8.61 4.99
N VAL A 173 5.25 -7.50 4.52
CA VAL A 173 3.84 -7.13 4.70
C VAL A 173 3.19 -6.81 3.36
N LEU A 174 1.97 -7.30 3.18
CA LEU A 174 1.15 -7.17 1.97
C LEU A 174 -0.33 -7.07 2.37
N VAL A 175 -1.13 -6.34 1.59
CA VAL A 175 -2.59 -6.42 1.61
C VAL A 175 -3.05 -7.12 0.32
N ALA A 176 -3.79 -8.23 0.47
CA ALA A 176 -4.26 -9.03 -0.65
C ALA A 176 -5.44 -8.34 -1.37
N ALA A 177 -5.78 -8.80 -2.57
CA ALA A 177 -6.96 -8.31 -3.28
C ALA A 177 -8.25 -8.88 -2.67
N SER A 178 -9.37 -8.16 -2.82
CA SER A 178 -10.70 -8.57 -2.35
C SER A 178 -10.77 -8.93 -0.86
N THR A 179 -10.07 -8.18 -0.02
CA THR A 179 -10.12 -8.32 1.44
C THR A 179 -10.94 -7.21 2.11
N PHE A 180 -11.01 -6.03 1.50
CA PHE A 180 -11.81 -4.90 1.98
C PHE A 180 -12.41 -4.13 0.80
N ASN A 181 -13.39 -3.26 1.07
CA ASN A 181 -14.13 -2.50 0.05
C ASN A 181 -14.36 -1.03 0.44
N ASP A 182 -14.83 -0.26 -0.54
CA ASP A 182 -15.31 1.11 -0.38
C ASP A 182 -16.79 1.17 0.08
N ALA A 183 -17.42 2.34 -0.02
CA ALA A 183 -18.81 2.53 0.41
C ALA A 183 -19.87 1.99 -0.56
N VAL A 184 -19.52 1.77 -1.83
CA VAL A 184 -20.42 1.24 -2.85
C VAL A 184 -20.18 -0.24 -3.14
N GLY A 185 -19.18 -0.84 -2.48
CA GLY A 185 -18.86 -2.26 -2.49
C GLY A 185 -17.84 -2.67 -3.54
N ASN A 186 -17.01 -1.75 -4.05
CA ASN A 186 -15.90 -2.15 -4.92
C ASN A 186 -14.76 -2.74 -4.07
N ASP A 187 -14.33 -3.94 -4.44
CA ASP A 187 -13.23 -4.64 -3.79
C ASP A 187 -11.88 -3.97 -4.04
N ASN A 188 -10.99 -4.06 -3.05
CA ASN A 188 -9.64 -3.57 -3.20
C ASN A 188 -8.77 -4.42 -4.14
N SER A 189 -7.76 -3.77 -4.72
CA SER A 189 -6.65 -4.43 -5.42
C SER A 189 -5.46 -4.72 -4.49
N VAL A 190 -4.57 -5.61 -4.92
CA VAL A 190 -3.35 -6.00 -4.18
C VAL A 190 -2.41 -4.79 -3.98
N SER A 191 -1.83 -4.66 -2.79
CA SER A 191 -0.87 -3.60 -2.47
C SER A 191 0.54 -3.89 -3.01
N ASN A 192 1.46 -2.93 -2.85
CA ASN A 192 2.88 -3.26 -2.87
C ASN A 192 3.25 -4.18 -1.69
N THR A 193 4.30 -4.98 -1.85
CA THR A 193 4.93 -5.68 -0.73
C THR A 193 5.98 -4.78 -0.09
N TYR A 194 5.94 -4.63 1.23
CA TYR A 194 6.95 -3.92 1.99
C TYR A 194 7.76 -4.93 2.82
N SER A 195 9.08 -4.95 2.68
CA SER A 195 9.94 -5.96 3.29
C SER A 195 11.22 -5.36 3.88
N TRP A 196 11.79 -5.99 4.88
CA TRP A 196 13.09 -5.63 5.47
C TRP A 196 13.65 -6.80 6.26
N THR A 197 14.95 -6.79 6.52
CA THR A 197 15.61 -7.74 7.40
C THR A 197 16.02 -7.05 8.69
N TYR A 198 15.66 -7.64 9.82
CA TYR A 198 16.15 -7.19 11.12
C TYR A 198 17.46 -7.92 11.45
N ASP A 199 18.50 -7.14 11.69
CA ASP A 199 19.82 -7.59 12.11
C ASP A 199 20.22 -6.86 13.40
N GLY A 200 19.76 -7.42 14.52
CA GLY A 200 19.99 -6.92 15.86
C GLY A 200 21.23 -7.49 16.54
N THR A 201 21.87 -8.49 15.93
CA THR A 201 23.16 -9.01 16.40
C THR A 201 24.27 -8.11 15.85
N GLY A 202 25.19 -7.70 16.72
CA GLY A 202 26.36 -6.93 16.32
C GLY A 202 27.60 -7.81 16.16
N PRO A 203 28.67 -7.28 15.54
CA PRO A 203 29.88 -8.04 15.31
C PRO A 203 30.58 -8.42 16.61
N THR A 204 31.13 -9.62 16.60
CA THR A 204 31.93 -10.26 17.64
C THR A 204 33.25 -10.69 17.03
N MET A 205 34.35 -10.52 17.76
CA MET A 205 35.69 -10.78 17.24
C MET A 205 36.32 -11.98 17.93
N THR A 206 36.81 -12.93 17.14
CA THR A 206 37.66 -14.04 17.60
C THR A 206 39.10 -13.80 17.17
N ILE A 207 40.05 -13.87 18.11
CA ILE A 207 41.48 -13.69 17.85
C ILE A 207 42.17 -15.06 17.88
N THR A 208 42.90 -15.40 16.83
CA THR A 208 43.67 -16.63 16.73
C THR A 208 45.09 -16.36 16.25
N SER A 209 45.97 -17.33 16.42
CA SER A 209 47.30 -17.34 15.82
C SER A 209 47.62 -18.74 15.31
N SER A 210 48.32 -18.81 14.19
CA SER A 210 48.82 -20.07 13.62
C SER A 210 50.13 -20.53 14.26
N THR A 211 50.82 -19.66 15.02
CA THR A 211 52.16 -19.95 15.55
C THR A 211 52.19 -20.21 17.05
N VAL A 212 51.19 -19.74 17.81
CA VAL A 212 51.08 -19.97 19.25
C VAL A 212 49.62 -19.99 19.70
N SER A 213 49.25 -20.94 20.56
CA SER A 213 47.92 -20.94 21.18
C SER A 213 47.84 -19.91 22.31
N SER A 214 46.66 -19.36 22.57
CA SER A 214 46.46 -18.43 23.69
C SER A 214 46.91 -19.05 25.02
N GLY A 215 47.73 -18.31 25.78
CA GLY A 215 48.30 -18.76 27.05
C GLY A 215 49.53 -19.69 26.95
N ALA A 216 49.93 -20.11 25.75
CA ALA A 216 51.14 -20.91 25.56
C ALA A 216 52.41 -20.03 25.52
N SER A 217 53.56 -20.63 25.79
CA SER A 217 54.88 -19.99 25.60
C SER A 217 55.39 -20.23 24.17
N THR A 218 56.11 -19.24 23.62
CA THR A 218 56.76 -19.35 22.31
C THR A 218 58.12 -18.65 22.32
N THR A 219 59.03 -19.10 21.47
CA THR A 219 60.32 -18.41 21.21
C THR A 219 60.23 -17.45 20.01
N THR A 220 59.09 -17.39 19.33
CA THR A 220 58.86 -16.51 18.19
C THR A 220 58.47 -15.12 18.68
N ALA A 221 59.34 -14.12 18.47
CA ALA A 221 59.10 -12.75 18.94
C ALA A 221 57.92 -12.06 18.24
N ALA A 222 57.68 -12.36 16.96
CA ALA A 222 56.60 -11.78 16.16
C ALA A 222 55.47 -12.81 15.94
N VAL A 223 54.37 -12.65 16.67
CA VAL A 223 53.21 -13.53 16.59
C VAL A 223 52.20 -12.97 15.60
N ALA A 224 51.94 -13.70 14.51
CA ALA A 224 50.89 -13.36 13.56
C ALA A 224 49.52 -13.63 14.19
N LEU A 225 48.63 -12.64 14.11
CA LEU A 225 47.28 -12.65 14.65
C LEU A 225 46.28 -12.64 13.50
N THR A 226 45.21 -13.41 13.63
CA THR A 226 44.05 -13.40 12.74
C THR A 226 42.81 -13.08 13.57
N PHE A 227 42.14 -12.00 13.20
CA PHE A 227 40.92 -11.50 13.80
C PHE A 227 39.76 -11.88 12.86
N THR A 228 38.82 -12.65 13.37
CA THR A 228 37.65 -13.13 12.61
C THR A 228 36.37 -12.59 13.23
N SER A 229 35.62 -11.82 12.46
CA SER A 229 34.27 -11.35 12.82
C SER A 229 33.22 -12.40 12.45
N ASN A 230 32.13 -12.51 13.23
CA ASN A 230 30.97 -13.33 12.86
C ASN A 230 30.15 -12.74 11.71
N GLU A 231 30.36 -11.47 11.37
CA GLU A 231 29.65 -10.75 10.31
C GLU A 231 30.53 -9.65 9.69
N ALA A 232 30.11 -9.12 8.54
CA ALA A 232 30.88 -8.11 7.83
C ALA A 232 30.96 -6.81 8.64
N THR A 233 32.18 -6.30 8.87
CA THR A 233 32.39 -4.99 9.49
C THR A 233 32.89 -3.98 8.44
N SER A 234 32.55 -2.70 8.64
CA SER A 234 32.92 -1.61 7.73
C SER A 234 34.05 -0.72 8.26
N ASN A 235 34.31 -0.77 9.57
CA ASN A 235 35.19 0.17 10.26
C ASN A 235 36.20 -0.47 11.21
N PHE A 236 36.32 -1.81 11.27
CA PHE A 236 37.35 -2.44 12.10
C PHE A 236 38.76 -2.12 11.58
N ALA A 237 39.58 -1.52 12.44
CA ALA A 237 40.92 -1.02 12.14
C ALA A 237 41.89 -1.32 13.29
N GLN A 238 43.19 -1.08 13.06
CA GLN A 238 44.24 -1.31 14.06
C GLN A 238 43.99 -0.53 15.37
N ALA A 239 43.39 0.66 15.28
CA ALA A 239 43.09 1.50 16.45
C ALA A 239 42.03 0.88 17.38
N ASP A 240 41.28 -0.11 16.90
CA ASP A 240 40.30 -0.86 17.70
C ASP A 240 40.95 -2.02 18.46
N ILE A 241 42.25 -2.28 18.26
CA ILE A 241 43.00 -3.33 18.95
C ILE A 241 43.77 -2.69 20.11
N THR A 242 43.60 -3.24 21.31
CA THR A 242 44.43 -2.86 22.47
C THR A 242 45.48 -3.92 22.73
N GLU A 243 46.75 -3.52 22.72
CA GLU A 243 47.90 -4.37 23.00
C GLU A 243 48.54 -4.10 24.38
N SER A 244 49.17 -5.12 24.94
CA SER A 244 50.01 -5.01 26.13
C SER A 244 51.21 -5.95 26.02
N GLY A 245 52.41 -5.46 26.37
CA GLY A 245 53.64 -6.26 26.33
C GLY A 245 54.19 -6.54 24.93
N CYS A 246 53.55 -6.04 23.87
CA CYS A 246 54.05 -6.09 22.50
C CYS A 246 53.74 -4.78 21.76
N SER A 247 54.24 -4.66 20.53
CA SER A 247 53.83 -3.62 19.59
C SER A 247 53.15 -4.25 18.38
N LEU A 248 52.03 -3.67 17.97
CA LEU A 248 51.32 -4.08 16.74
C LEU A 248 52.11 -3.68 15.49
N GLY A 249 51.90 -4.42 14.42
CA GLY A 249 52.67 -4.35 13.18
C GLY A 249 51.84 -3.78 12.04
N SER A 250 51.84 -4.48 10.90
CA SER A 250 51.04 -4.09 9.74
C SER A 250 49.66 -4.74 9.81
N PHE A 251 48.65 -3.92 10.13
CA PHE A 251 47.26 -4.32 10.00
C PHE A 251 46.90 -4.57 8.54
N GLY A 252 46.27 -5.72 8.29
CA GLY A 252 45.85 -6.16 6.96
C GLY A 252 44.38 -6.54 6.97
N THR A 253 43.66 -6.14 5.93
CA THR A 253 42.27 -6.56 5.67
C THR A 253 42.29 -7.65 4.62
N THR A 254 41.86 -8.86 4.99
CA THR A 254 41.73 -9.99 4.05
C THR A 254 40.33 -10.04 3.45
N SER A 255 39.30 -9.79 4.27
CA SER A 255 37.90 -9.62 3.87
C SER A 255 37.20 -8.69 4.86
N SER A 256 35.90 -8.40 4.67
CA SER A 256 35.08 -7.70 5.66
C SER A 256 34.85 -8.48 6.96
N THR A 257 35.31 -9.73 7.04
CA THR A 257 35.19 -10.59 8.22
C THR A 257 36.53 -11.10 8.74
N ILE A 258 37.63 -10.90 8.01
CA ILE A 258 38.95 -11.46 8.35
C ILE A 258 40.02 -10.37 8.23
N TYR A 259 40.73 -10.15 9.32
CA TYR A 259 41.81 -9.18 9.44
C TYR A 259 43.04 -9.82 10.07
N THR A 260 44.20 -9.25 9.81
CA THR A 260 45.48 -9.76 10.30
C THR A 260 46.30 -8.64 10.90
N ASP A 261 47.07 -8.95 11.95
CA ASP A 261 48.12 -8.07 12.46
C ASP A 261 49.26 -8.92 13.01
N THR A 262 50.32 -8.31 13.50
CA THR A 262 51.44 -8.98 14.16
C THR A 262 51.73 -8.30 15.49
N CYS A 263 51.73 -9.06 16.57
CA CYS A 263 52.14 -8.61 17.90
C CYS A 263 53.60 -9.01 18.13
N THR A 264 54.50 -8.03 18.21
CA THR A 264 55.95 -8.25 18.34
C THR A 264 56.46 -7.88 19.73
N VAL A 265 57.05 -8.83 20.45
CA VAL A 265 57.69 -8.60 21.76
C VAL A 265 59.17 -8.22 21.60
N SER A 266 59.67 -7.33 22.46
CA SER A 266 61.08 -6.87 22.43
C SER A 266 61.97 -7.50 23.52
N ALA A 267 61.36 -8.20 24.49
CA ALA A 267 62.02 -8.92 25.57
C ALA A 267 61.09 -10.03 26.11
N ASP A 268 61.63 -10.90 26.98
CA ASP A 268 60.84 -11.93 27.67
C ASP A 268 59.71 -11.28 28.50
N GLY A 269 58.50 -11.81 28.37
CA GLY A 269 57.33 -11.31 29.09
C GLY A 269 56.02 -11.86 28.53
N ALA A 270 54.93 -11.56 29.22
CA ALA A 270 53.59 -11.85 28.72
C ALA A 270 53.16 -10.73 27.75
N ALA A 271 52.57 -11.11 26.62
CA ALA A 271 51.91 -10.19 25.71
C ALA A 271 50.43 -10.57 25.56
N SER A 272 49.58 -9.58 25.34
CA SER A 272 48.15 -9.78 25.12
C SER A 272 47.60 -8.77 24.14
N VAL A 273 46.54 -9.18 23.43
CA VAL A 273 45.74 -8.34 22.54
C VAL A 273 44.26 -8.59 22.84
N LEU A 274 43.44 -7.54 22.75
CA LEU A 274 41.99 -7.62 22.83
C LEU A 274 41.34 -6.61 21.88
N VAL A 275 40.07 -6.85 21.54
CA VAL A 275 39.20 -6.00 20.73
C VAL A 275 37.92 -5.77 21.50
#